data_AF-A0A0D2HEE6-F1
#
_entry.id   AF-A0A0D2HEE6-F1
#
_cell.length_a   1.000
_cell.length_b   1.000
_cell.length_c   1.000
_cell.angle_alpha   90.00
_cell.angle_beta   90.00
_cell.angle_gamma   90.00
#
_symmetry.space_group_name_H-M   'P 1'
#
loop_
_entity.id
_entity.type
_entity.pdbx_description
1 polymer ?
#
loop_
_entity_poly.entity_id
_entity_poly.type
_entity_poly.pdbx_seq_one_letter_code
_entity_poly.pdbx_strand_id
1 'polypeptide(L)'
;MSNSIPSASNLLTRLFQDLSGTWLLNRKLQSADPSEPSGTCSGTATFTKTPSPSPVLDADGKLNIPDAELLYHEQGNFEMMKAVGNHLASVPTFTFSRKYIWRLSRAENVYTISIWFTKPGTETIDYLFHKIDLPLDENQASQSELRLVLDGTGGHLCVEDFYNSSYSFTLKRPDADSPFSLFSWTTLHEVRGPKKDQHIETTFVRP
;
A
#
# COMPACT_ATOMS: atom_id res chain seq x y z
N MET A 1 12.64 -32.93 -6.18
CA MET A 1 13.38 -32.06 -5.23
C MET A 1 12.35 -31.07 -4.70
N SER A 2 12.27 -30.82 -3.39
CA SER A 2 11.26 -29.87 -2.86
C SER A 2 11.69 -28.45 -3.20
N ASN A 3 10.89 -27.76 -4.02
CA ASN A 3 11.10 -26.37 -4.38
C ASN A 3 10.90 -25.51 -3.12
N SER A 4 12.00 -25.10 -2.47
CA SER A 4 11.91 -24.30 -1.24
C SER A 4 11.40 -22.90 -1.59
N ILE A 5 10.25 -22.53 -1.04
CA ILE A 5 9.80 -21.13 -0.97
C ILE A 5 10.97 -20.31 -0.38
N PRO A 6 11.28 -19.12 -0.93
CA PRO A 6 12.30 -18.25 -0.32
C PRO A 6 12.01 -18.07 1.16
N SER A 7 13.04 -17.96 2.01
CA SER A 7 12.80 -17.62 3.42
C SER A 7 11.87 -16.41 3.50
N ALA A 8 10.99 -16.39 4.50
CA ALA A 8 10.04 -15.31 4.72
C ALA A 8 10.67 -13.91 4.61
N SER A 9 11.89 -13.78 5.17
CA SER A 9 12.74 -12.60 5.09
C SER A 9 13.14 -12.17 3.66
N ASN A 10 13.58 -13.12 2.83
CA ASN A 10 14.01 -12.85 1.46
C ASN A 10 12.82 -12.44 0.59
N LEU A 11 11.67 -13.07 0.80
CA LEU A 11 10.45 -12.76 0.07
C LEU A 11 9.95 -11.34 0.36
N LEU A 12 9.91 -10.92 1.64
CA LEU A 12 9.51 -9.55 2.01
C LEU A 12 10.50 -8.50 1.52
N THR A 13 11.80 -8.78 1.62
CA THR A 13 12.84 -7.90 1.08
C THR A 13 12.66 -7.71 -0.43
N ARG A 14 12.42 -8.82 -1.16
CA ARG A 14 12.20 -8.77 -2.61
C ARG A 14 10.92 -8.05 -2.97
N LEU A 15 9.81 -8.33 -2.26
CA LEU A 15 8.54 -7.64 -2.42
C LEU A 15 8.74 -6.12 -2.30
N PHE A 16 9.41 -5.67 -1.25
CA PHE A 16 9.66 -4.24 -1.01
C PHE A 16 10.51 -3.62 -2.13
N GLN A 17 11.57 -4.32 -2.58
CA GLN A 17 12.38 -3.86 -3.70
C GLN A 17 11.58 -3.75 -4.99
N ASP A 18 10.71 -4.72 -5.28
CA ASP A 18 9.88 -4.78 -6.49
C ASP A 18 8.75 -3.74 -6.49
N LEU A 19 8.45 -3.06 -5.38
CA LEU A 19 7.55 -1.89 -5.39
C LEU A 19 8.15 -0.73 -6.20
N SER A 20 9.47 -0.63 -6.30
CA SER A 20 10.18 0.47 -6.98
C SER A 20 9.68 0.71 -8.41
N GLY A 21 9.74 1.96 -8.85
CA GLY A 21 9.33 2.39 -10.19
C GLY A 21 7.85 2.78 -10.25
N THR A 22 7.30 2.80 -11.46
CA THR A 22 5.96 3.30 -11.74
C THR A 22 4.93 2.18 -11.83
N TRP A 23 3.71 2.50 -11.41
CA TRP A 23 2.51 1.70 -11.45
C TRP A 23 1.37 2.53 -12.03
N LEU A 24 0.55 1.92 -12.88
CA LEU A 24 -0.78 2.43 -13.20
C LEU A 24 -1.68 2.20 -11.98
N LEU A 25 -2.39 3.25 -11.57
CA LEU A 25 -3.27 3.27 -10.40
C LEU A 25 -4.70 3.43 -10.88
N ASN A 26 -5.58 2.52 -10.45
CA ASN A 26 -7.03 2.69 -10.55
C ASN A 26 -7.66 2.51 -9.17
N ARG A 27 -8.43 3.49 -8.72
CA ARG A 27 -9.07 3.51 -7.41
C ARG A 27 -10.57 3.65 -7.54
N LYS A 28 -11.32 2.92 -6.73
CA LYS A 28 -12.74 3.14 -6.48
C LYS A 28 -12.89 3.65 -5.05
N LEU A 29 -13.57 4.78 -4.91
CA LEU A 29 -13.92 5.39 -3.64
C LEU A 29 -15.44 5.37 -3.51
N GLN A 30 -15.93 4.76 -2.43
CA GLN A 30 -17.33 4.74 -2.09
C GLN A 30 -17.49 5.25 -0.67
N SER A 31 -18.34 6.25 -0.47
CA SER A 31 -18.74 6.68 0.86
C SER A 31 -20.21 6.40 1.08
N ALA A 32 -20.57 5.92 2.28
CA ALA A 32 -21.97 5.79 2.67
C ALA A 32 -22.61 7.15 3.01
N ASP A 33 -21.79 8.15 3.36
CA ASP A 33 -22.25 9.53 3.55
C ASP A 33 -22.39 10.23 2.17
N PRO A 34 -23.60 10.63 1.74
CA PRO A 34 -23.80 11.32 0.47
C PRO A 34 -23.14 12.71 0.39
N SER A 35 -22.71 13.27 1.52
CA SER A 35 -21.95 14.53 1.58
C SER A 35 -20.46 14.34 1.30
N GLU A 36 -19.96 13.10 1.41
CA GLU A 36 -18.58 12.72 1.11
C GLU A 36 -18.46 12.24 -0.35
N PRO A 37 -17.29 12.45 -0.99
CA PRO A 37 -17.11 12.10 -2.39
C PRO A 37 -17.10 10.58 -2.59
N SER A 38 -17.86 10.12 -3.58
CA SER A 38 -17.71 8.80 -4.20
C SER A 38 -17.26 8.98 -5.65
N GLY A 39 -16.57 7.99 -6.21
CA GLY A 39 -16.10 8.06 -7.59
C GLY A 39 -14.91 7.17 -7.89
N THR A 40 -14.19 7.50 -8.96
CA THR A 40 -13.07 6.71 -9.45
C THR A 40 -11.85 7.57 -9.68
N CYS A 41 -10.67 7.11 -9.25
CA CYS A 41 -9.40 7.73 -9.60
C CYS A 41 -8.67 6.90 -10.65
N SER A 42 -8.04 7.57 -11.61
CA SER A 42 -7.09 6.95 -12.53
C SER A 42 -5.83 7.81 -12.65
N GLY A 43 -4.67 7.16 -12.62
CA GLY A 43 -3.39 7.85 -12.64
C GLY A 43 -2.21 6.91 -12.49
N THR A 44 -1.17 7.40 -11.82
CA THR A 44 0.07 6.66 -11.59
C THR A 44 0.52 6.79 -10.15
N ALA A 45 1.18 5.76 -9.65
CA ALA A 45 1.99 5.81 -8.44
C ALA A 45 3.45 5.49 -8.77
N THR A 46 4.38 6.24 -8.20
CA THR A 46 5.82 6.00 -8.33
C THR A 46 6.43 5.77 -6.97
N PHE A 47 7.22 4.71 -6.85
CA PHE A 47 8.08 4.45 -5.70
C PHE A 47 9.52 4.78 -6.07
N THR A 48 10.04 5.86 -5.49
CA THR A 48 11.41 6.33 -5.69
C THR A 48 12.28 5.91 -4.51
N LYS A 49 13.41 5.23 -4.78
CA LYS A 49 14.38 4.89 -3.74
C LYS A 49 15.01 6.14 -3.15
N THR A 50 15.05 6.22 -1.82
CA THR A 50 15.77 7.30 -1.14
C THR A 50 17.21 6.84 -0.84
N PRO A 51 18.25 7.59 -1.26
CA PRO A 51 19.65 7.22 -0.96
C PRO A 51 19.98 7.25 0.54
N SER A 52 19.29 8.12 1.28
CA SER A 52 19.44 8.29 2.72
C SER A 52 18.09 8.12 3.38
N PRO A 53 17.79 6.94 3.93
CA PRO A 53 16.53 6.70 4.62
C PRO A 53 16.30 7.66 5.78
N SER A 54 15.04 8.07 5.98
CA SER A 54 14.67 9.10 6.95
C SER A 54 14.75 8.54 8.38
N PRO A 55 15.56 9.15 9.28
CA PRO A 55 15.57 8.76 10.68
C PRO A 55 14.27 9.19 11.38
N VAL A 56 13.76 8.35 12.28
CA VAL A 56 12.65 8.71 13.18
C VAL A 56 13.04 8.40 14.62
N LEU A 57 12.66 9.27 15.55
CA LEU A 57 12.80 9.02 16.98
C LEU A 57 11.61 8.18 17.47
N ASP A 58 11.88 7.12 18.23
CA ASP A 58 10.83 6.42 18.98
C ASP A 58 10.43 7.19 20.26
N ALA A 59 9.50 6.63 21.02
CA ALA A 59 8.99 7.22 22.25
C ALA A 59 10.06 7.42 23.33
N ASP A 60 11.14 6.62 23.29
CA ASP A 60 12.27 6.72 24.22
C ASP A 60 13.37 7.69 23.71
N GLY A 61 13.12 8.34 22.57
CA GLY A 61 14.06 9.26 21.93
C GLY A 61 15.21 8.56 21.20
N LYS A 62 15.11 7.25 20.97
CA LYS A 62 16.13 6.50 20.23
C LYS A 62 15.90 6.65 18.72
N LEU A 63 17.00 6.84 18.00
CA LEU A 63 17.01 6.98 16.55
C LEU A 63 16.78 5.63 15.87
N ASN A 64 15.75 5.56 15.03
CA ASN A 64 15.42 4.41 14.21
C ASN A 64 15.57 4.77 12.73
N ILE A 65 16.55 4.16 12.08
CA ILE A 65 16.80 4.24 10.64
C ILE A 65 16.34 2.92 10.03
N PRO A 66 15.52 2.91 8.96
CA PRO A 66 15.11 1.67 8.32
C PRO A 66 16.23 1.12 7.43
N ASP A 67 16.16 -0.16 7.09
CA ASP A 67 17.11 -0.81 6.16
C ASP A 67 16.90 -0.34 4.71
N ALA A 68 15.66 -0.02 4.34
CA ALA A 68 15.33 0.55 3.04
C ALA A 68 14.12 1.48 3.14
N GLU A 69 14.07 2.45 2.23
CA GLU A 69 13.01 3.45 2.17
C GLU A 69 12.65 3.80 0.71
N LEU A 70 11.35 3.95 0.47
CA LEU A 70 10.78 4.37 -0.81
C LEU A 70 9.84 5.56 -0.56
N LEU A 71 10.03 6.64 -1.31
CA LEU A 71 9.04 7.69 -1.44
C LEU A 71 7.96 7.22 -2.42
N TYR A 72 6.75 7.02 -1.91
CA TYR A 72 5.55 6.82 -2.71
C TYR A 72 4.96 8.17 -3.08
N HIS A 73 4.68 8.37 -4.38
CA HIS A 73 3.92 9.52 -4.87
C HIS A 73 2.88 9.04 -5.88
N GLU A 74 1.60 9.23 -5.54
CA GLU A 74 0.50 9.06 -6.48
C GLU A 74 0.00 10.39 -7.01
N GLN A 75 -0.47 10.37 -8.25
CA GLN A 75 -1.15 11.49 -8.87
C GLN A 75 -2.05 11.03 -10.02
N GLY A 76 -3.09 11.80 -10.31
CA GLY A 76 -3.99 11.50 -11.40
C GLY A 76 -5.25 12.35 -11.35
N ASN A 77 -6.32 11.79 -11.93
CA ASN A 77 -7.63 12.41 -12.00
C ASN A 77 -8.64 11.63 -11.18
N PHE A 78 -9.54 12.33 -10.50
CA PHE A 78 -10.66 11.81 -9.75
C PHE A 78 -11.95 12.24 -10.44
N GLU A 79 -12.71 11.28 -10.95
CA GLU A 79 -14.05 11.46 -11.47
C GLU A 79 -15.05 11.25 -10.33
N MET A 80 -15.65 12.36 -9.89
CA MET A 80 -16.65 12.33 -8.82
C MET A 80 -18.00 11.85 -9.37
N MET A 81 -18.61 10.91 -8.67
CA MET A 81 -19.97 10.43 -8.93
C MET A 81 -20.89 11.00 -7.86
N LYS A 82 -21.97 11.65 -8.27
CA LYS A 82 -23.02 12.12 -7.36
C LYS A 82 -24.36 11.52 -7.76
N ALA A 83 -25.15 11.12 -6.78
CA ALA A 83 -26.53 10.71 -7.01
C ALA A 83 -27.35 11.95 -7.44
N VAL A 84 -27.97 11.88 -8.62
CA VAL A 84 -28.93 12.85 -9.12
C VAL A 84 -30.23 12.09 -9.42
N GLY A 85 -31.17 12.13 -8.47
CA GLY A 85 -32.36 11.26 -8.49
C GLY A 85 -31.96 9.78 -8.40
N ASN A 86 -32.49 8.94 -9.28
CA ASN A 86 -32.17 7.50 -9.33
C ASN A 86 -30.92 7.17 -10.16
N HIS A 87 -30.21 8.17 -10.68
CA HIS A 87 -29.04 7.95 -11.55
C HIS A 87 -27.77 8.51 -10.90
N LEU A 88 -26.64 7.82 -11.10
CA LEU A 88 -25.32 8.39 -10.84
C LEU A 88 -24.96 9.32 -11.99
N ALA A 89 -24.74 10.59 -11.70
CA ALA A 89 -24.19 11.53 -12.66
C ALA A 89 -22.70 11.74 -12.37
N SER A 90 -21.89 11.75 -13.43
CA SER A 90 -20.51 12.22 -13.37
C SER A 90 -20.50 13.74 -13.20
N VAL A 91 -19.65 14.23 -12.29
CA VAL A 91 -19.48 15.62 -11.83
C VAL A 91 -18.03 16.04 -12.19
N PRO A 92 -17.61 17.33 -12.09
CA PRO A 92 -16.26 17.71 -12.53
C PRO A 92 -15.13 16.81 -12.03
N THR A 93 -14.19 16.55 -12.92
CA THR A 93 -12.95 15.84 -12.62
C THR A 93 -11.99 16.75 -11.88
N PHE A 94 -11.37 16.24 -10.81
CA PHE A 94 -10.35 16.94 -10.04
C PHE A 94 -9.02 16.21 -10.15
N THR A 95 -7.90 16.94 -10.10
CA THR A 95 -6.60 16.28 -9.92
C THR A 95 -6.42 15.90 -8.46
N PHE A 96 -5.77 14.76 -8.22
CA PHE A 96 -5.33 14.36 -6.88
C PHE A 96 -3.82 14.11 -6.88
N SER A 97 -3.21 14.28 -5.71
CA SER A 97 -1.80 13.99 -5.49
C SER A 97 -1.59 13.67 -4.01
N ARG A 98 -0.87 12.58 -3.72
CA ARG A 98 -0.58 12.16 -2.35
C ARG A 98 0.79 11.51 -2.24
N LYS A 99 1.49 11.78 -1.14
CA LYS A 99 2.80 11.20 -0.86
C LYS A 99 2.78 10.44 0.47
N TYR A 100 3.55 9.36 0.51
CA TYR A 100 3.81 8.54 1.69
C TYR A 100 5.25 8.07 1.64
N ILE A 101 5.78 7.66 2.80
CA ILE A 101 7.08 7.01 2.88
C ILE A 101 6.86 5.56 3.32
N TRP A 102 7.33 4.63 2.50
CA TRP A 102 7.33 3.21 2.80
C TRP A 102 8.71 2.83 3.31
N ARG A 103 8.77 2.12 4.43
CA ARG A 103 10.01 1.71 5.09
C ARG A 103 10.03 0.22 5.32
N LEU A 104 11.16 -0.41 5.04
CA LEU A 104 11.47 -1.77 5.44
C LEU A 104 12.45 -1.73 6.62
N SER A 105 12.08 -2.36 7.73
CA SER A 105 12.95 -2.52 8.90
C SER A 105 13.08 -3.98 9.27
N ARG A 106 14.28 -4.38 9.70
CA ARG A 106 14.61 -5.68 10.25
C ARG A 106 14.97 -5.56 11.73
N ALA A 107 14.25 -6.29 12.57
CA ALA A 107 14.59 -6.45 13.99
C ALA A 107 14.50 -7.93 14.34
N GLU A 108 15.54 -8.51 14.94
CA GLU A 108 15.53 -9.92 15.40
C GLU A 108 15.08 -10.94 14.33
N ASN A 109 15.46 -10.71 13.06
CA ASN A 109 15.05 -11.47 11.86
C ASN A 109 13.58 -11.35 11.45
N VAL A 110 12.80 -10.51 12.12
CA VAL A 110 11.46 -10.10 11.70
C VAL A 110 11.59 -8.88 10.80
N TYR A 111 10.92 -8.94 9.64
CA TYR A 111 10.84 -7.84 8.70
C TYR A 111 9.49 -7.15 8.84
N THR A 112 9.49 -5.82 8.86
CA THR A 112 8.28 -5.02 8.94
C THR A 112 8.28 -4.00 7.83
N ILE A 113 7.17 -3.95 7.07
CA ILE A 113 6.88 -2.83 6.19
C ILE A 113 6.03 -1.84 6.98
N SER A 114 6.42 -0.57 6.99
CA SER A 114 5.65 0.51 7.60
C SER A 114 5.41 1.64 6.61
N ILE A 115 4.25 2.27 6.71
CA ILE A 115 3.85 3.40 5.89
C ILE A 115 3.75 4.62 6.80
N TRP A 116 4.32 5.73 6.33
CA TRP A 116 4.40 6.99 7.06
C TRP A 116 3.80 8.10 6.23
N PHE A 117 3.12 9.03 6.89
CA PHE A 117 2.73 10.27 6.25
C PHE A 117 3.96 11.11 5.92
N THR A 118 3.85 11.91 4.87
CA THR A 118 4.76 13.03 4.65
C THR A 118 4.14 14.30 5.20
N LYS A 119 4.98 15.26 5.58
CA LYS A 119 4.50 16.60 5.92
C LYS A 119 3.78 17.22 4.71
N PRO A 120 2.74 18.03 4.93
CA PRO A 120 1.98 18.62 3.83
C PRO A 120 2.88 19.39 2.86
N GLY A 121 2.76 19.07 1.57
CA GLY A 121 3.53 19.73 0.50
C GLY A 121 5.01 19.36 0.42
N THR A 122 5.49 18.41 1.23
CA THR A 122 6.90 18.00 1.22
C THR A 122 7.06 16.49 1.03
N GLU A 123 8.32 16.04 1.01
CA GLU A 123 8.73 14.63 0.99
C GLU A 123 9.32 14.20 2.34
N THR A 124 9.20 15.05 3.36
CA THR A 124 9.74 14.81 4.69
C THR A 124 8.82 13.87 5.46
N ILE A 125 9.39 12.83 6.07
CA ILE A 125 8.66 11.95 6.97
C ILE A 125 7.98 12.72 8.10
N ASP A 126 6.76 12.29 8.43
CA ASP A 126 5.98 12.82 9.54
C ASP A 126 5.70 11.67 10.51
N TYR A 127 4.44 11.41 10.87
CA TYR A 127 4.07 10.32 11.77
C TYR A 127 3.67 9.03 11.03
N LEU A 128 3.69 7.93 11.76
CA LEU A 128 3.32 6.60 11.28
C LEU A 128 1.85 6.58 10.86
N PHE A 129 1.57 6.03 9.69
CA PHE A 129 0.22 5.65 9.29
C PHE A 129 -0.13 4.30 9.90
N HIS A 130 0.55 3.23 9.47
CA HIS A 130 0.47 1.92 10.09
C HIS A 130 1.65 1.03 9.67
N LYS A 131 1.77 -0.10 10.35
CA LYS A 131 2.61 -1.23 9.92
C LYS A 131 1.75 -2.21 9.12
N ILE A 132 2.36 -2.89 8.15
CA ILE A 132 1.72 -3.97 7.42
C ILE A 132 2.20 -5.29 8.02
N ASP A 133 1.29 -5.97 8.68
CA ASP A 133 1.46 -7.34 9.13
C ASP A 133 1.27 -8.26 7.92
N LEU A 134 2.34 -8.94 7.52
CA LEU A 134 2.36 -9.87 6.39
C LEU A 134 2.72 -11.26 6.92
N PRO A 135 1.76 -12.01 7.48
CA PRO A 135 2.02 -13.37 7.93
C PRO A 135 2.39 -14.24 6.72
N LEU A 136 3.56 -14.87 6.76
CA LEU A 136 3.97 -15.83 5.77
C LEU A 136 3.75 -17.23 6.36
N ASP A 137 2.66 -17.88 5.95
CA ASP A 137 2.42 -19.27 6.31
C ASP A 137 3.38 -20.17 5.50
N GLU A 138 4.04 -21.10 6.18
CA GLU A 138 4.86 -22.13 5.52
C GLU A 138 3.99 -22.99 4.59
N ASN A 139 2.67 -23.07 4.83
CA ASN A 139 1.70 -23.81 4.02
C ASN A 139 1.25 -23.11 2.73
N GLN A 140 1.99 -22.12 2.24
CA GLN A 140 1.84 -21.60 0.86
C GLN A 140 1.99 -22.69 -0.23
N ALA A 141 2.31 -23.93 0.15
CA ALA A 141 2.27 -25.14 -0.68
C ALA A 141 0.96 -25.38 -1.46
N SER A 142 -0.16 -24.76 -1.08
CA SER A 142 -1.42 -24.84 -1.84
C SER A 142 -1.51 -23.87 -3.03
N GLN A 143 -0.56 -22.94 -3.16
CA GLN A 143 -0.55 -21.96 -4.25
C GLN A 143 0.09 -22.53 -5.53
N SER A 144 -0.22 -21.91 -6.66
CA SER A 144 0.37 -22.28 -7.96
C SER A 144 1.89 -22.15 -7.92
N GLU A 145 2.61 -23.14 -8.48
CA GLU A 145 4.07 -23.08 -8.55
C GLU A 145 4.60 -21.79 -9.21
N LEU A 146 3.82 -21.12 -10.08
CA LEU A 146 4.25 -19.92 -10.81
C LEU A 146 3.61 -18.62 -10.30
N ARG A 147 2.65 -18.71 -9.38
CA ARG A 147 1.94 -17.54 -8.85
C ARG A 147 1.81 -17.63 -7.33
N LEU A 148 2.24 -16.56 -6.69
CA LEU A 148 2.13 -16.38 -5.25
C LEU A 148 1.31 -15.14 -4.91
N VAL A 149 0.43 -15.22 -3.92
CA VAL A 149 -0.31 -14.09 -3.36
C VAL A 149 0.05 -13.95 -1.89
N LEU A 150 0.48 -12.74 -1.52
CA LEU A 150 0.81 -12.36 -0.15
C LEU A 150 -0.20 -11.34 0.32
N ASP A 151 -0.94 -11.69 1.36
CA ASP A 151 -1.93 -10.81 1.96
C ASP A 151 -1.38 -10.20 3.25
N GLY A 152 -1.59 -8.91 3.41
CA GLY A 152 -1.17 -8.17 4.59
C GLY A 152 -2.24 -7.24 5.10
N THR A 153 -2.19 -6.94 6.38
CA THR A 153 -3.16 -6.07 7.04
C THR A 153 -2.47 -5.05 7.91
N GLY A 154 -3.13 -3.91 8.14
CA GLY A 154 -2.65 -2.89 9.05
C GLY A 154 -3.79 -1.95 9.38
N GLY A 155 -3.68 -1.21 10.47
CA GLY A 155 -4.69 -0.23 10.79
C GLY A 155 -4.25 0.71 11.88
N HIS A 156 -4.99 1.80 12.00
CA HIS A 156 -4.80 2.78 13.06
C HIS A 156 -6.10 3.56 13.29
N LEU A 157 -6.23 4.10 14.50
CA LEU A 157 -7.28 5.07 14.81
C LEU A 157 -6.82 6.46 14.38
N CYS A 158 -7.57 7.12 13.51
CA CYS A 158 -7.35 8.50 13.12
C CYS A 158 -8.41 9.38 13.79
N VAL A 159 -8.05 10.00 14.90
CA VAL A 159 -8.97 10.79 15.75
C VAL A 159 -10.13 9.92 16.24
N GLU A 160 -11.26 9.91 15.52
CA GLU A 160 -12.47 9.16 15.86
C GLU A 160 -12.82 8.07 14.83
N ASP A 161 -12.16 8.06 13.68
CA ASP A 161 -12.43 7.10 12.61
C ASP A 161 -11.31 6.05 12.53
N PHE A 162 -11.68 4.77 12.51
CA PHE A 162 -10.72 3.68 12.38
C PHE A 162 -10.45 3.37 10.91
N TYR A 163 -9.18 3.33 10.54
CA TYR A 163 -8.72 2.93 9.22
C TYR A 163 -8.22 1.50 9.29
N ASN A 164 -8.96 0.57 8.70
CA ASN A 164 -8.51 -0.80 8.46
C ASN A 164 -7.99 -0.90 7.01
N SER A 165 -6.76 -1.35 6.85
CA SER A 165 -6.09 -1.48 5.55
C SER A 165 -5.72 -2.92 5.29
N SER A 166 -6.06 -3.42 4.12
CA SER A 166 -5.59 -4.71 3.62
C SER A 166 -4.85 -4.52 2.30
N TYR A 167 -3.92 -5.42 2.07
CA TYR A 167 -3.01 -5.45 0.93
C TYR A 167 -3.03 -6.86 0.36
N SER A 168 -3.05 -6.96 -0.96
CA SER A 168 -2.85 -8.24 -1.64
C SER A 168 -1.80 -8.06 -2.73
N PHE A 169 -0.64 -8.69 -2.56
CA PHE A 169 0.48 -8.61 -3.47
C PHE A 169 0.53 -9.89 -4.30
N THR A 170 0.31 -9.77 -5.61
CA THR A 170 0.41 -10.89 -6.54
C THR A 170 1.80 -10.92 -7.16
N LEU A 171 2.58 -11.94 -6.82
CA LEU A 171 3.87 -12.22 -7.40
C LEU A 171 3.77 -13.34 -8.45
N LYS A 172 4.62 -13.26 -9.46
CA LYS A 172 4.74 -14.27 -10.52
C LYS A 172 6.20 -14.59 -10.80
N ARG A 173 6.42 -15.78 -11.35
CA ARG A 173 7.69 -16.20 -11.95
C ARG A 173 7.42 -16.95 -13.26
N PRO A 174 8.34 -16.86 -14.24
CA PRO A 174 8.16 -17.52 -15.53
C PRO A 174 8.27 -19.05 -15.44
N ASP A 175 9.09 -19.55 -14.52
CA ASP A 175 9.36 -20.97 -14.31
C ASP A 175 9.71 -21.23 -12.82
N ALA A 176 9.88 -22.50 -12.45
CA ALA A 176 10.12 -22.92 -11.07
C ALA A 176 11.50 -22.54 -10.52
N ASP A 177 12.47 -22.23 -11.39
CA ASP A 177 13.85 -21.89 -11.00
C ASP A 177 14.06 -20.38 -10.87
N SER A 178 13.16 -19.60 -11.48
CA SER A 178 13.17 -18.15 -11.40
C SER A 178 12.62 -17.62 -10.06
N PRO A 179 13.14 -16.48 -9.56
CA PRO A 179 12.58 -15.85 -8.37
C PRO A 179 11.20 -15.27 -8.66
N PHE A 180 10.32 -15.30 -7.65
CA PHE A 180 9.08 -14.53 -7.68
C PHE A 180 9.38 -13.03 -7.79
N SER A 181 8.56 -12.33 -8.57
CA SER A 181 8.59 -10.89 -8.72
C SER A 181 7.18 -10.29 -8.60
N LEU A 182 7.07 -9.10 -8.02
CA LEU A 182 5.77 -8.43 -7.88
C LEU A 182 5.19 -8.03 -9.25
N PHE A 183 4.04 -8.60 -9.59
CA PHE A 183 3.35 -8.37 -10.86
C PHE A 183 2.25 -7.32 -10.74
N SER A 184 1.44 -7.40 -9.69
CA SER A 184 0.34 -6.47 -9.41
C SER A 184 0.03 -6.50 -7.92
N TRP A 185 -0.64 -5.46 -7.42
CA TRP A 185 -1.11 -5.46 -6.04
C TRP A 185 -2.34 -4.58 -5.87
N THR A 186 -3.07 -4.84 -4.80
CA THR A 186 -4.29 -4.10 -4.45
C THR A 186 -4.19 -3.63 -3.01
N THR A 187 -4.72 -2.44 -2.74
CA THR A 187 -5.05 -2.00 -1.38
C THR A 187 -6.55 -1.87 -1.22
N LEU A 188 -7.02 -2.18 -0.03
CA LEU A 188 -8.36 -1.87 0.41
C LEU A 188 -8.27 -1.14 1.74
N HIS A 189 -8.81 0.08 1.80
CA HIS A 189 -8.98 0.83 3.04
C HIS A 189 -10.46 0.91 3.37
N GLU A 190 -10.84 0.36 4.50
CA GLU A 190 -12.16 0.54 5.10
C GLU A 190 -12.04 1.51 6.26
N VAL A 191 -12.75 2.64 6.13
CA VAL A 191 -12.80 3.67 7.16
C VAL A 191 -14.16 3.59 7.83
N ARG A 192 -14.18 3.35 9.14
CA ARG A 192 -15.41 3.30 9.93
C ARG A 192 -15.27 4.19 11.15
N GLY A 193 -16.22 5.10 11.33
CA GLY A 193 -16.31 5.95 12.51
C GLY A 193 -17.52 6.87 12.46
N PRO A 194 -17.66 7.77 13.44
CA PRO A 194 -18.81 8.67 13.52
C PRO A 194 -18.84 9.72 12.40
N LYS A 195 -17.70 9.97 11.73
CA LYS A 195 -17.57 10.98 10.68
C LYS A 195 -17.40 10.38 9.31
N LYS A 196 -16.78 9.20 9.21
CA LYS A 196 -16.50 8.57 7.92
C LYS A 196 -17.00 7.14 7.87
N ASP A 197 -17.63 6.86 6.75
CA ASP A 197 -17.89 5.51 6.29
C ASP A 197 -17.45 5.43 4.83
N GLN A 198 -16.26 4.88 4.60
CA GLN A 198 -15.62 4.84 3.28
C GLN A 198 -15.01 3.47 2.99
N HIS A 199 -15.15 3.06 1.73
CA HIS A 199 -14.51 1.89 1.15
C HIS A 199 -13.65 2.35 -0.04
N ILE A 200 -12.34 2.16 0.07
CA ILE A 200 -11.36 2.64 -0.90
C ILE A 200 -10.53 1.48 -1.41
N GLU A 201 -10.83 1.02 -2.62
CA GLU A 201 -10.08 -0.06 -3.27
C GLU A 201 -9.18 0.52 -4.34
N THR A 202 -7.89 0.21 -4.30
CA THR A 202 -6.91 0.67 -5.31
C THR A 202 -6.16 -0.50 -5.90
N THR A 203 -6.19 -0.65 -7.21
CA THR A 203 -5.39 -1.64 -7.96
C THR A 203 -4.19 -0.98 -8.61
N PHE A 204 -3.05 -1.67 -8.53
CA PHE A 204 -1.78 -1.28 -9.10
C PHE A 204 -1.26 -2.34 -10.06
N VAL A 205 -0.98 -1.94 -11.29
CA VAL A 205 -0.37 -2.79 -12.33
C VAL A 205 0.82 -2.06 -12.96
N ARG A 206 1.78 -2.80 -13.51
CA ARG A 206 2.85 -2.17 -14.30
C ARG A 206 2.26 -1.53 -15.57
N PRO A 207 2.78 -0.36 -16.02
CA PRO A 207 2.44 0.23 -17.30
C PRO A 207 2.68 -0.70 -18.49
#